data_AF-A0A3A6MHL8-F1
#
_entry.id   AF-A0A3A6MHL8-F1
#
_cell.length_a   1.000
_cell.length_b   1.000
_cell.length_c   1.000
_cell.angle_alpha   90.00
_cell.angle_beta   90.00
_cell.angle_gamma   90.00
#
_symmetry.space_group_name_H-M   'P 1'
#
loop_
_entity.id
_entity.type
_entity.pdbx_description
1 polymer ?
#
loop_
_entity_poly.entity_id
_entity_poly.type
_entity_poly.pdbx_seq_one_letter_code
_entity_poly.pdbx_strand_id
1 'polypeptide(L)' 'MALELITESEADANSYGFRKFRSTADAIDALHRWLSRDCLPQWILEGDIKGCFDHINHE' A
#
# COMPACT_ATOMS: atom_id res chain seq x y z
N MET A 1 -12.78 2.38 -16.78
CA MET A 1 -11.95 3.56 -17.11
C MET A 1 -12.57 4.90 -16.68
N ALA A 2 -13.67 4.94 -15.90
CA ALA A 2 -14.23 6.21 -15.43
C ALA A 2 -13.73 6.63 -14.03
N LEU A 3 -13.47 5.67 -13.13
CA LEU A 3 -13.09 5.94 -11.74
C LEU A 3 -11.58 6.07 -11.52
N GLU A 4 -10.75 5.80 -12.52
CA GLU A 4 -9.29 5.70 -12.36
C GLU A 4 -8.64 6.99 -11.84
N LEU A 5 -9.12 8.14 -12.30
CA LEU A 5 -8.62 9.45 -11.85
C LEU A 5 -8.99 9.73 -10.39
N ILE A 6 -10.19 9.33 -9.98
CA ILE A 6 -10.69 9.51 -8.62
C ILE A 6 -9.92 8.56 -7.69
N THR A 7 -9.80 7.29 -8.06
CA THR A 7 -9.05 6.31 -7.29
C THR A 7 -7.59 6.69 -7.15
N GLU A 8 -6.96 7.23 -8.20
CA GLU A 8 -5.55 7.63 -8.11
C GLU A 8 -5.34 8.92 -7.31
N SER A 9 -6.32 9.84 -7.32
CA SER A 9 -6.28 11.06 -6.52
C SER A 9 -6.57 10.83 -5.04
N GLU A 10 -7.41 9.85 -4.70
CA GLU A 10 -7.84 9.57 -3.33
C GLU A 10 -7.05 8.43 -2.66
N ALA A 11 -6.36 7.59 -3.44
CA ALA A 11 -5.56 6.51 -2.89
C ALA A 11 -4.36 7.01 -2.07
N ASP A 12 -4.07 6.30 -0.97
CA ASP A 12 -2.95 6.60 -0.10
C ASP A 12 -1.60 6.57 -0.85
N ALA A 13 -0.68 7.46 -0.45
CA ALA A 13 0.62 7.60 -1.10
C ALA A 13 1.52 6.35 -0.97
N ASN A 14 1.33 5.55 0.09
CA ASN A 14 2.07 4.32 0.36
C ASN A 14 1.25 3.05 0.03
N SER A 15 0.18 3.19 -0.77
CA SER A 15 -0.53 2.04 -1.34
C SER A 15 0.02 1.71 -2.73
N TYR A 16 0.61 0.52 -2.87
CA TYR A 16 1.32 0.10 -4.10
C TYR A 16 0.62 -1.02 -4.89
N GLY A 17 -0.39 -1.67 -4.29
CA GLY A 17 -1.08 -2.82 -4.91
C GLY A 17 -2.07 -2.39 -5.99
N PHE A 18 -2.11 -3.14 -7.10
CA PHE A 18 -3.12 -3.02 -8.16
C PHE A 18 -3.30 -1.62 -8.79
N ARG A 19 -2.30 -0.74 -8.67
CA ARG A 19 -2.30 0.61 -9.23
C ARG A 19 -1.40 0.72 -10.45
N LYS A 20 -1.75 1.61 -11.38
CA LYS A 20 -0.90 1.88 -12.55
C LYS A 20 0.38 2.58 -12.09
N PHE A 21 1.49 2.23 -12.74
CA PHE A 21 2.82 2.81 -12.47
C PHE A 21 3.35 2.62 -11.04
N ARG A 22 2.76 1.68 -10.28
CA ARG A 22 3.27 1.23 -8.98
C ARG A 22 3.56 -0.25 -9.05
N SER A 23 4.63 -0.67 -8.39
CA SER A 23 5.11 -2.05 -8.38
C SER A 23 5.54 -2.48 -6.98
N THR A 24 5.77 -3.78 -6.81
CA THR A 24 6.35 -4.34 -5.58
C THR A 24 7.75 -3.78 -5.30
N ALA A 25 8.50 -3.41 -6.33
CA ALA A 25 9.81 -2.77 -6.16
C ALA A 25 9.70 -1.40 -5.50
N ASP A 26 8.67 -0.62 -5.82
CA ASP A 26 8.43 0.69 -5.19
C ASP A 26 8.11 0.56 -3.70
N ALA A 27 7.37 -0.49 -3.32
CA ALA A 27 7.08 -0.80 -1.92
C ALA A 27 8.35 -1.17 -1.14
N ILE A 28 9.24 -1.97 -1.75
CA ILE A 28 10.53 -2.35 -1.15
C ILE A 28 11.43 -1.13 -0.99
N ASP A 29 11.51 -0.25 -1.98
CA ASP A 29 12.32 0.98 -1.89
C ASP A 29 11.79 1.92 -0.80
N ALA A 30 10.46 2.06 -0.67
CA ALA A 30 9.86 2.82 0.42
C ALA A 30 10.23 2.27 1.82
N LEU A 31 10.14 0.95 2.00
CA LEU A 31 10.58 0.28 3.23
C LEU A 31 12.06 0.51 3.49
N HIS A 32 12.91 0.36 2.47
CA HIS A 32 14.35 0.57 2.60
C HIS A 32 14.68 2.01 3.03
N ARG A 33 14.00 3.01 2.47
CA ARG A 33 14.20 4.43 2.83
C ARG A 33 13.81 4.75 4.28
N TRP A 34 12.85 4.02 4.85
CA TRP A 34 12.43 4.19 6.24
C TRP A 34 13.31 3.41 7.22
N LEU A 35 13.73 2.21 6.85
CA LEU A 35 14.47 1.31 7.74
C LEU A 35 16.00 1.49 7.69
N SER A 36 16.54 2.17 6.68
CA SER A 36 17.99 2.40 6.53
C SER A 36 18.53 3.62 7.29
N ARG A 37 17.67 4.38 7.99
CA ARG A 37 18.07 5.60 8.71
C ARG A 37 18.52 5.28 10.12
N ASP A 38 19.42 6.07 10.69
CA ASP A 38 19.88 5.90 12.08
C ASP A 38 18.71 5.96 13.11
N CYS A 39 17.63 6.68 12.78
CA CYS A 39 16.40 6.76 13.57
C CYS A 39 15.32 5.76 13.11
N LEU A 40 15.70 4.53 12.77
CA LEU A 40 14.77 3.51 12.29
C LEU A 40 13.79 3.00 13.37
N PRO A 41 12.54 2.67 12.98
CA PRO A 41 11.62 1.97 13.86
C PRO A 41 12.16 0.57 14.19
N GLN A 42 12.23 0.23 15.48
CA GLN A 42 12.77 -1.06 15.95
C GLN A 42 11.78 -2.22 15.80
N TRP A 43 10.50 -1.91 15.59
CA TRP A 43 9.41 -2.89 15.56
C TRP A 43 8.52 -2.65 14.35
N ILE A 44 8.13 -3.74 13.70
CA ILE A 44 7.21 -3.74 12.56
C ILE A 44 6.02 -4.62 12.95
N LEU A 45 4.81 -4.11 12.74
CA LEU A 45 3.59 -4.90 12.87
C LEU A 45 3.26 -5.50 11.51
N GLU A 46 3.46 -6.81 11.39
CA GLU A 46 3.01 -7.58 10.23
C GLU A 46 1.54 -7.95 10.41
N GLY A 47 0.73 -7.67 9.40
CA GLY A 47 -0.68 -8.01 9.38
C GLY A 47 -1.18 -8.24 7.97
N ASP A 48 -2.14 -9.16 7.84
CA ASP A 48 -2.84 -9.45 6.60
C ASP A 48 -4.36 -9.48 6.84
N ILE A 49 -5.14 -9.22 5.80
CA ILE A 49 -6.60 -9.13 5.87
C ILE A 49 -7.22 -10.47 5.51
N LYS A 50 -7.84 -11.12 6.50
CA LYS A 50 -8.57 -12.38 6.28
C LYS A 50 -9.82 -12.15 5.43
N GLY A 51 -9.88 -12.81 4.26
CA GLY A 51 -11.02 -12.70 3.34
C GLY A 51 -11.10 -11.31 2.71
N CYS A 52 -9.97 -10.79 2.23
CA CYS A 52 -9.82 -9.44 1.64
C CYS A 52 -10.88 -9.10 0.59
N PHE A 53 -11.31 -10.08 -0.22
CA PHE A 53 -12.38 -9.89 -1.21
C PHE A 53 -13.74 -10.44 -0.76
N ASP A 54 -13.77 -11.37 0.19
CA ASP A 54 -14.98 -12.11 0.58
C ASP A 54 -15.86 -11.34 1.58
N HIS A 55 -15.27 -10.42 2.35
CA HIS A 55 -15.96 -9.68 3.41
C HIS A 55 -16.26 -8.22 3.05
N ILE A 56 -16.31 -7.88 1.76
CA ILE A 56 -16.69 -6.54 1.31
C ILE A 56 -18.20 -6.37 1.49
N ASN A 57 -18.64 -5.44 2.34
CA ASN A 57 -20.07 -5.16 2.54
C ASN A 57 -20.65 -4.53 1.25
N HIS A 58 -21.80 -5.03 0.83
CA HIS A 58 -22.49 -4.62 -0.40
C HIS A 58 -23.74 -3.77 -0.16
N GLU A 59 -24.10 -3.52 1.11
CA GLU A 59 -25.19 -2.61 1.48
C GLU A 59 -24.77 -1.13 1.48
#